data_AF-A0A0R0L1E8-F1
#
_entry.id   AF-A0A0R0L1E8-F1
#
_cell.length_a   1.000
_cell.length_b   1.000
_cell.length_c   1.000
_cell.angle_alpha   90.00
_cell.angle_beta   90.00
_cell.angle_gamma   90.00
#
_symmetry.space_group_name_H-M   'P 1'
#
loop_
_entity.id
_entity.type
_entity.pdbx_description
1 polymer ?
#
loop_
_entity_poly.entity_id
_entity_poly.type
_entity_poly.pdbx_seq_one_letter_code
_entity_poly.pdbx_strand_id
1 'polypeptide(L)'
;MRLNLTFRYRLRSAMDSINAKLNRTKIENPWFIFSDLYSGAPSAWFRLKFPHLTCGSLASSAVVLAVYNYTEFDQQIGESAGPECKEALQEITQLIEHKLATSGKELKASFDAANLEIDGDFFICCCYRSFQYGNPDKVCKPLVEAKKAGEDLVNAYAKYVKEYYIGTFGVDVKTYDQKYLIRNAMSEDNSARLWWFQVCTEVAYFQWLPQMIVFAPQKLTQSKFLSKQTSSPHSNAKNCTSPDAVHKVWQKILDHIYGLVVI
;
A
#
# COMPACT_ATOMS: atom_id res chain seq x y z
N MET A 1 7.38 16.88 3.22
CA MET A 1 6.05 16.75 2.61
C MET A 1 5.49 18.10 2.16
N ARG A 2 5.15 18.25 0.89
CA ARG A 2 4.05 19.17 0.56
C ARG A 2 2.84 18.52 1.24
N LEU A 3 2.17 19.16 2.21
CA LEU A 3 0.79 18.74 2.44
C LEU A 3 0.17 18.95 1.07
N ASN A 4 -0.27 17.87 0.41
CA ASN A 4 -0.94 17.96 -0.88
C ASN A 4 -1.87 19.18 -0.78
N LEU A 5 -1.68 20.21 -1.61
CA LEU A 5 -2.39 21.50 -1.44
C LEU A 5 -3.88 21.20 -1.26
N THR A 6 -4.36 20.22 -2.03
CA THR A 6 -5.67 19.58 -1.94
C THR A 6 -6.10 19.20 -0.52
N PHE A 7 -5.27 18.53 0.28
CA PHE A 7 -5.62 18.11 1.65
C PHE A 7 -5.76 19.32 2.58
N ARG A 8 -4.82 20.27 2.54
CA ARG A 8 -4.89 21.50 3.35
C ARG A 8 -6.15 22.29 3.02
N TYR A 9 -6.40 22.55 1.73
CA TYR A 9 -7.56 23.32 1.29
C TYR A 9 -8.87 22.60 1.61
N ARG A 10 -8.95 21.28 1.39
CA ARG A 10 -10.16 20.50 1.68
C ARG A 10 -10.48 20.45 3.17
N LEU A 11 -9.49 20.15 4.03
CA LEU A 11 -9.72 20.15 5.47
C LEU A 11 -10.12 21.54 5.97
N ARG A 12 -9.42 22.59 5.54
CA ARG A 12 -9.74 23.95 5.95
C ARG A 12 -11.14 24.36 5.49
N SER A 13 -11.48 24.08 4.23
CA SER A 13 -12.80 24.37 3.68
C SER A 13 -13.91 23.62 4.41
N ALA A 14 -13.69 22.35 4.76
CA ALA A 14 -14.64 21.57 5.56
C ALA A 14 -14.81 22.17 6.97
N MET A 15 -13.72 22.52 7.64
CA MET A 15 -13.73 23.17 8.96
C MET A 15 -14.50 24.50 8.93
N ASP A 16 -14.20 25.36 7.95
CA ASP A 16 -14.86 26.66 7.79
C ASP A 16 -16.36 26.49 7.48
N SER A 17 -16.72 25.55 6.60
CA SER A 17 -18.11 25.25 6.25
C SER A 17 -18.91 24.77 7.46
N ILE A 18 -18.35 23.90 8.30
CA ILE A 18 -19.06 23.41 9.48
C ILE A 18 -19.12 24.49 10.57
N ASN A 19 -18.04 25.27 10.74
CA ASN A 19 -18.06 26.40 11.67
C ASN A 19 -19.15 27.42 11.30
N ALA A 20 -19.30 27.74 10.01
CA ALA A 20 -20.38 28.58 9.50
C ALA A 20 -21.76 27.96 9.77
N LYS A 21 -21.93 26.65 9.47
CA LYS A 21 -23.19 25.93 9.72
C LYS A 21 -23.58 25.91 11.21
N LEU A 22 -22.60 25.89 12.11
CA LEU A 22 -22.82 25.82 13.56
C LEU A 22 -22.71 27.18 14.27
N ASN A 23 -22.60 28.30 13.54
CA ASN A 23 -22.38 29.64 14.08
C ASN A 23 -21.21 29.73 15.09
N ARG A 24 -20.16 28.92 14.90
CA ARG A 24 -18.96 28.90 15.75
C ARG A 24 -18.00 30.00 15.29
N THR A 25 -18.13 31.19 15.86
CA THR A 25 -17.32 32.36 15.48
C THR A 25 -16.22 32.74 16.48
N LYS A 26 -16.17 32.10 17.66
CA LYS A 26 -15.27 32.49 18.76
C LYS A 26 -14.63 31.31 19.52
N ILE A 27 -14.51 30.15 18.88
CA ILE A 27 -13.85 28.99 19.50
C ILE A 27 -12.47 28.84 18.86
N GLU A 28 -11.43 28.97 19.67
CA GLU A 28 -10.07 28.61 19.27
C GLU A 28 -9.94 27.08 19.22
N ASN A 29 -9.30 26.56 18.18
CA ASN A 29 -8.98 25.13 18.03
C ASN A 29 -10.17 24.14 18.21
N PRO A 30 -11.37 24.36 17.63
CA PRO A 30 -12.54 23.53 17.94
C PRO A 30 -12.48 22.11 17.35
N TRP A 31 -11.46 21.80 16.56
CA TRP A 31 -11.42 20.59 15.73
C TRP A 31 -10.46 19.55 16.28
N PHE A 32 -10.97 18.34 16.49
CA PHE A 32 -10.16 17.15 16.69
C PHE A 32 -10.25 16.27 15.43
N ILE A 33 -9.11 15.92 14.84
CA ILE A 33 -9.08 15.13 13.60
C ILE A 33 -8.93 13.64 13.94
N PHE A 34 -9.79 12.80 13.37
CA PHE A 34 -9.66 11.35 13.41
C PHE A 34 -9.30 10.85 12.02
N SER A 35 -8.32 9.94 11.95
CA SER A 35 -7.75 9.49 10.69
C SER A 35 -7.02 8.16 10.86
N ASP A 36 -6.97 7.39 9.77
CA ASP A 36 -6.33 6.09 9.69
C ASP A 36 -5.46 5.97 8.43
N LEU A 37 -4.54 5.01 8.43
CA LEU A 37 -3.75 4.60 7.26
C LEU A 37 -3.04 5.80 6.60
N TYR A 38 -3.15 5.93 5.27
CA TYR A 38 -2.59 7.05 4.53
C TYR A 38 -3.11 8.41 5.02
N SER A 39 -4.37 8.51 5.45
CA SER A 39 -4.94 9.79 5.90
C SER A 39 -4.40 10.25 7.25
N GLY A 40 -3.86 9.32 8.05
CA GLY A 40 -3.23 9.61 9.34
C GLY A 40 -2.02 10.53 9.23
N ALA A 41 -1.15 10.30 8.26
CA ALA A 41 0.06 11.10 8.07
C ALA A 41 -0.22 12.59 7.76
N PRO A 42 -1.05 12.95 6.76
CA PRO A 42 -1.39 14.34 6.51
C PRO A 42 -2.26 14.96 7.62
N SER A 43 -3.07 14.17 8.34
CA SER A 43 -3.77 14.59 9.56
C SER A 43 -2.79 15.05 10.64
N ALA A 44 -1.80 14.22 10.95
CA ALA A 44 -0.81 14.53 11.97
C ALA A 44 0.06 15.73 11.57
N TRP A 45 0.48 15.81 10.30
CA TRP A 45 1.19 16.99 9.79
C TRP A 45 0.33 18.25 9.76
N PHE A 46 -0.99 18.14 9.56
CA PHE A 46 -1.90 19.28 9.62
C PHE A 46 -1.93 19.85 11.03
N ARG A 47 -2.06 19.00 12.06
CA ARG A 47 -1.99 19.42 13.47
C ARG A 47 -0.65 20.06 13.83
N LEU A 48 0.46 19.52 13.32
CA LEU A 48 1.80 20.09 13.55
C LEU A 48 1.96 21.48 12.90
N LYS A 49 1.48 21.66 11.66
CA LYS A 49 1.63 22.93 10.93
C LYS A 49 0.60 24.00 11.28
N PHE A 50 -0.60 23.58 11.68
CA PHE A 50 -1.72 24.47 11.97
C PHE A 50 -2.28 24.19 13.37
N PRO A 51 -1.46 24.32 14.43
CA PRO A 51 -1.90 24.08 15.81
C PRO A 51 -3.05 25.00 16.23
N HIS A 52 -3.19 26.16 15.57
CA HIS A 52 -4.24 27.16 15.77
C HIS A 52 -5.57 26.82 15.07
N LEU A 53 -5.67 25.67 14.37
CA LEU A 53 -6.92 25.22 13.73
C LEU A 53 -7.51 23.98 14.42
N THR A 54 -6.73 23.25 15.21
CA THR A 54 -7.12 21.93 15.74
C THR A 54 -6.63 21.75 17.17
N CYS A 55 -7.48 21.28 18.08
CA CYS A 55 -7.06 20.94 19.45
C CYS A 55 -6.23 19.65 19.49
N GLY A 56 -6.47 18.71 18.57
CA GLY A 56 -5.73 17.44 18.53
C GLY A 56 -5.96 16.64 17.25
N SER A 57 -5.23 15.54 17.14
CA SER A 57 -5.30 14.61 16.00
C SER A 57 -5.04 13.19 16.49
N LEU A 58 -5.94 12.25 16.21
CA LEU A 58 -5.69 10.82 16.32
C LEU A 58 -5.35 10.28 14.93
N ALA A 59 -4.07 9.96 14.74
CA ALA A 59 -3.53 9.44 13.50
C ALA A 59 -3.20 7.95 13.69
N SER A 60 -4.20 7.09 13.56
CA SER A 60 -4.08 5.66 13.86
C SER A 60 -3.40 4.91 12.71
N SER A 61 -2.41 4.06 13.01
CA SER A 61 -1.65 3.31 11.98
C SER A 61 -1.12 4.22 10.87
N ALA A 62 -0.78 5.46 11.25
CA ALA A 62 -0.47 6.52 10.32
C ALA A 62 0.91 6.30 9.69
N VAL A 63 0.94 6.31 8.37
CA VAL A 63 2.16 6.13 7.58
C VAL A 63 2.96 7.46 7.53
N VAL A 64 3.36 7.95 8.71
CA VAL A 64 4.04 9.26 8.88
C VAL A 64 5.45 9.25 8.31
N LEU A 65 6.10 8.10 8.25
CA LEU A 65 7.45 7.95 7.75
C LEU A 65 7.42 7.60 6.26
N ALA A 66 7.92 8.47 5.38
CA ALA A 66 8.20 8.06 4.00
C ALA A 66 9.38 7.07 4.01
N VAL A 67 9.23 5.93 3.33
CA VAL A 67 10.25 4.87 3.29
C VAL A 67 10.57 4.53 1.84
N TYR A 68 11.81 4.78 1.41
CA TYR A 68 12.19 4.57 0.02
C TYR A 68 12.18 3.10 -0.38
N ASN A 69 12.69 2.22 0.49
CA ASN A 69 12.64 0.78 0.33
C ASN A 69 12.10 0.16 1.60
N TYR A 70 10.84 -0.30 1.57
CA TYR A 70 10.11 -0.72 2.75
C TYR A 70 10.14 -2.24 2.93
N THR A 71 11.35 -2.78 3.14
CA THR A 71 11.58 -4.21 3.32
C THR A 71 11.10 -4.71 4.67
N GLU A 72 11.08 -3.85 5.68
CA GLU A 72 10.59 -4.14 7.03
C GLU A 72 9.12 -4.57 7.01
N PHE A 73 8.34 -4.14 6.01
CA PHE A 73 6.98 -4.62 5.82
C PHE A 73 6.93 -6.12 5.51
N ASP A 74 7.79 -6.61 4.61
CA ASP A 74 7.86 -8.03 4.30
C ASP A 74 8.50 -8.84 5.44
N GLN A 75 9.47 -8.25 6.16
CA GLN A 75 10.02 -8.86 7.38
C GLN A 75 8.90 -9.10 8.41
N GLN A 76 8.07 -8.08 8.68
CA GLN A 76 6.96 -8.18 9.62
C GLN A 76 5.95 -9.24 9.17
N ILE A 77 5.69 -9.37 7.86
CA ILE A 77 4.85 -10.45 7.32
C ILE A 77 5.46 -11.82 7.65
N GLY A 78 6.78 -11.96 7.48
CA GLY A 78 7.49 -13.20 7.80
C GLY A 78 7.43 -13.56 9.28
N GLU A 79 7.49 -12.57 10.16
CA GLU A 79 7.31 -12.75 11.60
C GLU A 79 5.86 -13.15 11.93
N SER A 80 4.87 -12.46 11.36
CA SER A 80 3.45 -12.73 11.60
C SER A 80 2.97 -14.06 11.02
N ALA A 81 3.61 -14.57 9.96
CA ALA A 81 3.32 -15.89 9.40
C ALA A 81 3.79 -17.03 10.30
N GLY A 82 4.87 -16.82 11.06
CA GLY A 82 5.58 -17.90 11.73
C GLY A 82 6.33 -18.82 10.75
N PRO A 83 7.15 -19.75 11.26
CA PRO A 83 8.09 -20.51 10.44
C PRO A 83 7.43 -21.40 9.37
N GLU A 84 6.41 -22.18 9.73
CA GLU A 84 5.75 -23.13 8.80
C GLU A 84 5.06 -22.40 7.64
N CYS A 85 4.28 -21.36 7.94
CA CYS A 85 3.58 -20.60 6.91
C CYS A 85 4.54 -19.78 6.06
N LYS A 86 5.58 -19.19 6.67
CA LYS A 86 6.63 -18.47 5.94
C LYS A 86 7.32 -19.38 4.92
N GLU A 87 7.67 -20.60 5.30
CA GLU A 87 8.27 -21.58 4.39
C GLU A 87 7.32 -21.94 3.23
N ALA A 88 6.03 -22.17 3.52
CA ALA A 88 5.03 -22.42 2.49
C ALA A 88 4.87 -21.24 1.51
N LEU A 89 4.88 -19.99 2.01
CA LEU A 89 4.79 -18.79 1.18
C LEU A 89 6.03 -18.59 0.29
N GLN A 90 7.22 -18.90 0.80
CA GLN A 90 8.47 -18.87 0.02
C GLN A 90 8.43 -19.92 -1.11
N GLU A 91 7.96 -21.13 -0.81
CA GLU A 91 7.78 -22.20 -1.80
C GLU A 91 6.77 -21.81 -2.88
N ILE A 92 5.61 -21.27 -2.49
CA ILE A 92 4.60 -20.75 -3.42
C ILE A 92 5.19 -19.67 -4.33
N THR A 93 6.00 -18.77 -3.78
CA THR A 93 6.65 -17.71 -4.55
C THR A 93 7.54 -18.28 -5.66
N GLN A 94 8.34 -19.31 -5.34
CA GLN A 94 9.20 -19.98 -6.31
C GLN A 94 8.38 -20.73 -7.38
N LEU A 95 7.31 -21.42 -6.96
CA LEU A 95 6.41 -22.15 -7.86
C LEU A 95 5.67 -21.19 -8.82
N ILE A 96 5.18 -20.06 -8.32
CA ILE A 96 4.54 -19.00 -9.11
C ILE A 96 5.53 -18.44 -10.12
N GLU A 97 6.75 -18.11 -9.70
CA GLU A 97 7.78 -17.58 -10.61
C GLU A 97 8.12 -18.57 -11.74
N HIS A 98 8.21 -19.86 -11.44
CA HIS A 98 8.43 -20.90 -12.45
C HIS A 98 7.22 -21.04 -13.40
N LYS A 99 5.99 -21.05 -12.86
CA LYS A 99 4.77 -21.13 -13.67
C LYS A 99 4.57 -19.89 -14.54
N LEU A 100 4.94 -18.69 -14.08
CA LEU A 100 4.89 -17.48 -14.90
C LEU A 100 5.75 -17.60 -16.17
N ALA A 101 6.90 -18.27 -16.09
CA ALA A 101 7.79 -18.47 -17.23
C ALA A 101 7.30 -19.52 -18.25
N THR A 102 6.41 -20.43 -17.84
CA THR A 102 5.99 -21.60 -18.66
C THR A 102 4.53 -21.57 -19.08
N SER A 103 3.64 -21.04 -18.23
CA SER A 103 2.18 -21.07 -18.34
C SER A 103 1.56 -19.85 -17.65
N GLY A 104 2.16 -18.67 -17.89
CA GLY A 104 1.80 -17.44 -17.16
C GLY A 104 0.37 -16.98 -17.36
N LYS A 105 -0.25 -17.23 -18.52
CA LYS A 105 -1.66 -16.86 -18.76
C LYS A 105 -2.61 -17.73 -17.95
N GLU A 106 -2.37 -19.04 -17.95
CA GLU A 106 -3.16 -20.03 -17.22
C GLU A 106 -3.02 -19.82 -15.71
N LEU A 107 -1.79 -19.54 -15.24
CA LEU A 107 -1.55 -19.18 -13.86
C LEU A 107 -2.32 -17.93 -13.47
N LYS A 108 -2.20 -16.82 -14.21
CA LYS A 108 -2.91 -15.58 -13.89
C LYS A 108 -4.43 -15.77 -13.92
N ALA A 109 -4.94 -16.59 -14.84
CA ALA A 109 -6.36 -16.94 -14.89
C ALA A 109 -6.82 -17.72 -13.64
N SER A 110 -5.99 -18.60 -13.06
CA SER A 110 -6.35 -19.33 -11.84
C SER A 110 -6.53 -18.42 -10.62
N PHE A 111 -6.01 -17.20 -10.65
CA PHE A 111 -6.14 -16.17 -9.61
C PHE A 111 -7.20 -15.10 -9.93
N ASP A 112 -8.02 -15.29 -10.97
CA ASP A 112 -8.93 -14.27 -11.53
C ASP A 112 -8.21 -12.98 -11.96
N ALA A 113 -6.95 -13.10 -12.37
CA ALA A 113 -6.06 -12.00 -12.74
C ALA A 113 -5.53 -12.08 -14.18
N ALA A 114 -6.24 -12.79 -15.08
CA ALA A 114 -5.83 -12.99 -16.47
C ALA A 114 -5.54 -11.69 -17.25
N ASN A 115 -6.16 -10.58 -16.85
CA ASN A 115 -5.97 -9.27 -17.47
C ASN A 115 -4.63 -8.60 -17.09
N LEU A 116 -3.92 -9.08 -16.06
CA LEU A 116 -2.64 -8.52 -15.63
C LEU A 116 -1.50 -9.02 -16.53
N GLU A 117 -1.29 -8.35 -17.66
CA GLU A 117 -0.26 -8.74 -18.62
C GLU A 117 1.16 -8.70 -18.04
N ILE A 118 1.45 -7.74 -17.15
CA ILE A 118 2.77 -7.57 -16.53
C ILE A 118 2.86 -8.46 -15.28
N ASP A 119 3.87 -9.33 -15.23
CA ASP A 119 4.06 -10.28 -14.10
C ASP A 119 4.25 -9.57 -12.75
N GLY A 120 4.90 -8.40 -12.75
CA GLY A 120 5.04 -7.58 -11.54
C GLY A 120 3.70 -7.05 -11.03
N ASP A 121 2.75 -6.76 -11.94
CA ASP A 121 1.42 -6.31 -11.54
C ASP A 121 0.65 -7.43 -10.86
N PHE A 122 0.74 -8.64 -11.42
CA PHE A 122 0.18 -9.86 -10.86
C PHE A 122 0.75 -10.16 -9.48
N PHE A 123 2.08 -10.10 -9.33
CA PHE A 123 2.75 -10.39 -8.08
C PHE A 123 2.32 -9.40 -6.97
N ILE A 124 2.30 -8.10 -7.26
CA ILE A 124 1.86 -7.07 -6.31
C ILE A 124 0.36 -7.18 -5.99
N CYS A 125 -0.46 -7.64 -6.94
CA CYS A 125 -1.90 -7.82 -6.74
C CYS A 125 -2.19 -8.91 -5.72
N CYS A 126 -1.57 -10.08 -5.88
CA CYS A 126 -1.98 -11.28 -5.17
C CYS A 126 -1.18 -11.52 -3.87
N CYS A 127 0.01 -10.95 -3.74
CA CYS A 127 0.86 -11.13 -2.55
C CYS A 127 0.55 -10.09 -1.44
N TYR A 128 0.93 -10.40 -0.20
CA TYR A 128 0.97 -9.50 0.99
C TYR A 128 -0.30 -9.14 1.79
N ARG A 129 -1.54 -9.26 1.27
CA ARG A 129 -2.64 -8.50 1.89
C ARG A 129 -3.26 -9.05 3.20
N SER A 130 -3.36 -10.36 3.43
CA SER A 130 -4.00 -10.90 4.66
C SER A 130 -3.36 -10.40 5.95
N PHE A 131 -2.03 -10.31 5.92
CA PHE A 131 -1.22 -9.89 7.07
C PHE A 131 -1.48 -8.45 7.45
N GLN A 132 -1.66 -7.56 6.46
CA GLN A 132 -1.90 -6.13 6.69
C GLN A 132 -3.16 -5.87 7.54
N TYR A 133 -4.19 -6.70 7.39
CA TYR A 133 -5.46 -6.55 8.10
C TYR A 133 -5.60 -7.50 9.29
N GLY A 134 -4.49 -8.03 9.82
CA GLY A 134 -4.50 -8.84 11.04
C GLY A 134 -5.20 -10.19 10.89
N ASN A 135 -5.26 -10.75 9.68
CA ASN A 135 -5.90 -12.03 9.39
C ASN A 135 -4.93 -13.08 8.82
N PRO A 136 -3.74 -13.31 9.43
CA PRO A 136 -2.76 -14.27 8.90
C PRO A 136 -3.35 -15.68 8.84
N ASP A 137 -4.20 -16.06 9.79
CA ASP A 137 -4.86 -17.38 9.85
C ASP A 137 -5.67 -17.71 8.60
N LYS A 138 -6.23 -16.71 7.91
CA LYS A 138 -7.03 -16.90 6.69
C LYS A 138 -6.20 -17.40 5.52
N VAL A 139 -4.90 -17.12 5.52
CA VAL A 139 -3.95 -17.65 4.53
C VAL A 139 -3.13 -18.80 5.12
N CYS A 140 -2.65 -18.69 6.35
CA CYS A 140 -1.67 -19.62 6.89
C CYS A 140 -2.27 -20.98 7.27
N LYS A 141 -3.47 -21.04 7.86
CA LYS A 141 -4.07 -22.34 8.22
C LYS A 141 -4.32 -23.21 6.98
N PRO A 142 -5.03 -22.74 5.95
CA PRO A 142 -5.25 -23.54 4.74
C PRO A 142 -3.95 -23.89 4.02
N LEU A 143 -2.96 -22.99 3.97
CA LEU A 143 -1.70 -23.27 3.29
C LEU A 143 -0.85 -24.32 4.01
N VAL A 144 -0.78 -24.26 5.34
CA VAL A 144 -0.02 -25.24 6.14
C VAL A 144 -0.70 -26.61 6.07
N GLU A 145 -2.04 -26.66 6.10
CA GLU A 145 -2.82 -27.88 5.91
C GLU A 145 -2.59 -28.48 4.51
N ALA A 146 -2.68 -27.66 3.45
CA ALA A 146 -2.40 -28.07 2.07
C ALA A 146 -0.97 -28.62 1.91
N LYS A 147 0.02 -27.95 2.53
CA LYS A 147 1.41 -28.42 2.52
C LYS A 147 1.56 -29.78 3.20
N LYS A 148 0.95 -29.96 4.37
CA LYS A 148 1.00 -31.24 5.12
C LYS A 148 0.27 -32.37 4.39
N ALA A 149 -0.78 -32.06 3.64
CA ALA A 149 -1.53 -33.01 2.84
C ALA A 149 -0.87 -33.33 1.47
N GLY A 150 0.17 -32.61 1.08
CA GLY A 150 0.81 -32.77 -0.24
C GLY A 150 -0.03 -32.24 -1.41
N GLU A 151 -0.92 -31.27 -1.14
CA GLU A 151 -1.76 -30.62 -2.14
C GLU A 151 -0.97 -29.59 -2.98
N ASP A 152 -1.54 -29.16 -4.12
CA ASP A 152 -0.95 -28.08 -4.93
C ASP A 152 -1.05 -26.74 -4.18
N LEU A 153 0.09 -26.29 -3.63
CA LEU A 153 0.19 -25.04 -2.88
C LEU A 153 -0.20 -23.80 -3.69
N VAL A 154 0.07 -23.78 -5.00
CA VAL A 154 -0.30 -22.66 -5.86
C VAL A 154 -1.81 -22.60 -6.01
N ASN A 155 -2.47 -23.74 -6.16
CA ASN A 155 -3.93 -23.82 -6.21
C ASN A 155 -4.57 -23.44 -4.87
N ALA A 156 -4.02 -23.92 -3.74
CA ALA A 156 -4.47 -23.54 -2.41
C ALA A 156 -4.35 -22.02 -2.18
N TYR A 157 -3.24 -21.42 -2.63
CA TYR A 157 -3.03 -19.98 -2.56
C TYR A 157 -3.96 -19.20 -3.49
N ALA A 158 -4.16 -19.66 -4.72
CA ALA A 158 -5.10 -19.07 -5.68
C ALA A 158 -6.53 -19.06 -5.14
N LYS A 159 -6.95 -20.14 -4.49
CA LYS A 159 -8.25 -20.24 -3.79
C LYS A 159 -8.37 -19.18 -2.70
N TYR A 160 -7.36 -19.04 -1.84
CA TYR A 160 -7.32 -17.99 -0.82
C TYR A 160 -7.44 -16.58 -1.45
N VAL A 161 -6.69 -16.32 -2.53
CA VAL A 161 -6.71 -15.02 -3.21
C VAL A 161 -8.11 -14.73 -3.76
N LYS A 162 -8.75 -15.71 -4.40
CA LYS A 162 -10.09 -15.53 -4.99
C LYS A 162 -11.18 -15.37 -3.94
N GLU A 163 -11.26 -16.30 -2.99
CA GLU A 163 -12.38 -16.37 -2.05
C GLU A 163 -12.28 -15.33 -0.93
N TYR A 164 -11.07 -15.16 -0.38
CA TYR A 164 -10.88 -14.25 0.74
C TYR A 164 -10.42 -12.87 0.28
N TYR A 165 -9.31 -12.78 -0.45
CA TYR A 165 -8.76 -11.46 -0.76
C TYR A 165 -9.64 -10.67 -1.75
N ILE A 166 -9.87 -11.20 -2.95
CA ILE A 166 -10.72 -10.55 -3.96
C ILE A 166 -12.18 -10.57 -3.50
N GLY A 167 -12.68 -11.73 -3.07
CA GLY A 167 -14.08 -11.92 -2.68
C GLY A 167 -14.53 -11.12 -1.46
N THR A 168 -13.73 -11.06 -0.38
CA THR A 168 -14.14 -10.38 0.87
C THR A 168 -13.79 -8.89 0.86
N PHE A 169 -12.65 -8.48 0.30
CA PHE A 169 -12.26 -7.07 0.25
C PHE A 169 -12.76 -6.32 -0.99
N GLY A 170 -13.36 -7.01 -1.96
CA GLY A 170 -13.84 -6.40 -3.20
C GLY A 170 -12.73 -5.77 -4.04
N VAL A 171 -11.53 -6.36 -4.00
CA VAL A 171 -10.38 -5.80 -4.70
C VAL A 171 -10.55 -5.93 -6.19
N ASP A 172 -10.55 -4.79 -6.87
CA ASP A 172 -10.51 -4.76 -8.31
C ASP A 172 -9.09 -4.91 -8.83
N VAL A 173 -8.81 -6.08 -9.43
CA VAL A 173 -7.52 -6.44 -10.01
C VAL A 173 -7.03 -5.40 -11.02
N LYS A 174 -7.91 -4.70 -11.74
CA LYS A 174 -7.50 -3.69 -12.73
C LYS A 174 -6.80 -2.48 -12.08
N THR A 175 -7.01 -2.23 -10.79
CA THR A 175 -6.29 -1.18 -10.03
C THR A 175 -4.79 -1.48 -9.85
N TYR A 176 -4.38 -2.71 -10.17
CA TYR A 176 -3.00 -3.16 -10.21
C TYR A 176 -2.41 -3.14 -11.63
N ASP A 177 -3.22 -3.02 -12.68
CA ASP A 177 -2.77 -3.03 -14.07
C ASP A 177 -2.21 -1.66 -14.48
N GLN A 178 -0.90 -1.61 -14.75
CA GLN A 178 -0.26 -0.38 -15.24
C GLN A 178 -0.89 0.14 -16.53
N LYS A 179 -1.25 -0.74 -17.46
CA LYS A 179 -1.85 -0.35 -18.74
C LYS A 179 -3.23 0.25 -18.55
N TYR A 180 -3.94 -0.15 -17.49
CA TYR A 180 -5.17 0.47 -17.07
C TYR A 180 -4.92 1.84 -16.43
N LEU A 181 -3.96 1.92 -15.50
CA LEU A 181 -3.66 3.15 -14.73
C LEU A 181 -3.07 4.29 -15.58
N ILE A 182 -2.42 4.01 -16.71
CA ILE A 182 -1.91 5.04 -17.64
C ILE A 182 -3.05 5.78 -18.36
N ARG A 183 -4.25 5.20 -18.43
CA ARG A 183 -5.37 5.80 -19.18
C ARG A 183 -5.88 7.06 -18.47
N ASN A 184 -5.96 8.16 -19.21
CA ASN A 184 -6.40 9.47 -18.70
C ASN A 184 -7.92 9.64 -18.64
N ALA A 185 -8.71 8.65 -19.06
CA ALA A 185 -10.16 8.71 -18.95
C ALA A 185 -10.59 8.73 -17.47
N MET A 186 -11.50 9.63 -17.11
CA MET A 186 -12.10 9.57 -15.77
C MET A 186 -12.93 8.29 -15.68
N SER A 187 -12.59 7.43 -14.72
CA SER A 187 -13.33 6.21 -14.38
C SER A 187 -13.56 6.16 -12.86
N GLU A 188 -14.37 5.22 -12.38
CA GLU A 188 -14.64 5.11 -10.94
C GLU A 188 -13.36 4.84 -10.12
N ASP A 189 -12.31 4.27 -10.71
CA ASP A 189 -11.07 3.87 -10.02
C ASP A 189 -9.98 4.96 -10.02
N ASN A 190 -10.38 6.23 -10.20
CA ASN A 190 -9.45 7.37 -10.13
C ASN A 190 -8.66 7.39 -8.80
N SER A 191 -9.21 6.83 -7.72
CA SER A 191 -8.55 6.71 -6.42
C SER A 191 -7.24 5.91 -6.47
N ALA A 192 -7.19 4.82 -7.24
CA ALA A 192 -5.99 4.01 -7.40
C ALA A 192 -4.86 4.79 -8.10
N ARG A 193 -5.21 5.59 -9.13
CA ARG A 193 -4.22 6.45 -9.82
C ARG A 193 -3.68 7.54 -8.90
N LEU A 194 -4.54 8.14 -8.08
CA LEU A 194 -4.13 9.14 -7.08
C LEU A 194 -3.21 8.51 -6.04
N TRP A 195 -3.53 7.29 -5.57
CA TRP A 195 -2.68 6.54 -4.65
C TRP A 195 -1.29 6.26 -5.23
N TRP A 196 -1.22 5.68 -6.44
CA TRP A 196 0.07 5.40 -7.09
C TRP A 196 0.87 6.67 -7.41
N PHE A 197 0.20 7.79 -7.71
CA PHE A 197 0.84 9.08 -7.81
C PHE A 197 1.48 9.49 -6.47
N GLN A 198 0.77 9.36 -5.34
CA GLN A 198 1.28 9.70 -4.01
C GLN A 198 2.44 8.79 -3.57
N VAL A 199 2.34 7.49 -3.87
CA VAL A 199 3.43 6.52 -3.69
C VAL A 199 4.67 6.96 -4.47
N CYS A 200 4.52 7.25 -5.76
CA CYS A 200 5.60 7.77 -6.59
C CYS A 200 6.20 9.07 -6.03
N THR A 201 5.39 10.11 -5.78
CA THR A 201 5.89 11.49 -5.59
C THR A 201 6.08 11.93 -4.15
N GLU A 202 5.59 11.17 -3.16
CA GLU A 202 5.66 11.58 -1.75
C GLU A 202 6.17 10.51 -0.79
N VAL A 203 5.50 9.35 -0.70
CA VAL A 203 5.77 8.38 0.39
C VAL A 203 6.77 7.28 0.04
N ALA A 204 7.04 7.09 -1.26
CA ALA A 204 7.83 6.02 -1.84
C ALA A 204 7.28 4.62 -1.55
N TYR A 205 7.26 4.11 -0.31
CA TYR A 205 6.82 2.75 0.08
C TYR A 205 7.09 1.65 -0.96
N PHE A 206 8.22 1.75 -1.64
CA PHE A 206 8.56 0.81 -2.68
C PHE A 206 9.04 -0.47 -2.01
N GLN A 207 8.58 -1.62 -2.48
CA GLN A 207 8.99 -2.92 -1.98
C GLN A 207 10.03 -3.49 -2.95
N TRP A 208 11.32 -3.28 -2.68
CA TRP A 208 12.39 -3.65 -3.62
C TRP A 208 12.81 -5.12 -3.42
N LEU A 209 12.77 -5.88 -4.51
CA LEU A 209 13.50 -7.13 -4.64
C LEU A 209 15.00 -6.83 -4.79
N PRO A 210 15.93 -7.66 -4.27
CA PRO A 210 15.75 -9.00 -3.70
C PRO A 210 15.65 -9.01 -2.16
N GLN A 211 15.47 -7.88 -1.50
CA GLN A 211 15.56 -7.79 -0.03
C GLN A 211 14.30 -8.31 0.69
N MET A 212 13.30 -8.78 -0.05
CA MET A 212 12.13 -9.43 0.51
C MET A 212 12.54 -10.83 1.01
N ILE A 213 11.91 -11.28 2.09
CA ILE A 213 12.18 -12.52 2.77
C ILE A 213 11.09 -13.55 2.46
N VAL A 214 9.81 -13.15 2.49
CA VAL A 214 8.67 -14.06 2.30
C VAL A 214 8.33 -14.20 0.83
N PHE A 215 8.11 -13.07 0.17
CA PHE A 215 7.74 -13.03 -1.24
C PHE A 215 8.88 -12.42 -2.07
N ALA A 216 9.99 -13.14 -2.17
CA ALA A 216 11.17 -12.74 -2.95
C ALA A 216 11.32 -13.56 -4.25
N PRO A 217 10.61 -13.20 -5.33
CA PRO A 217 10.86 -13.77 -6.65
C PRO A 217 12.29 -13.42 -7.09
N GLN A 218 13.03 -14.42 -7.57
CA GLN A 218 14.46 -14.29 -7.89
C GLN A 218 14.71 -13.77 -9.32
N LYS A 219 13.74 -13.95 -10.22
CA LYS A 219 13.79 -13.66 -11.66
C LYS A 219 13.01 -12.40 -12.05
N LEU A 220 12.11 -11.89 -11.21
CA LEU A 220 11.45 -10.61 -11.43
C LEU A 220 12.43 -9.45 -11.17
N THR A 221 12.87 -8.79 -12.24
CA THR A 221 13.81 -7.66 -12.15
C THR A 221 13.15 -6.46 -11.47
N GLN A 222 13.93 -5.72 -10.67
CA GLN A 222 13.50 -4.45 -10.04
C GLN A 222 12.83 -3.51 -11.06
N SER A 223 13.35 -3.43 -12.29
CA SER A 223 12.78 -2.61 -13.37
C SER A 223 11.32 -2.93 -13.69
N LYS A 224 10.93 -4.22 -13.66
CA LYS A 224 9.54 -4.62 -13.89
C LYS A 224 8.63 -4.21 -12.73
N PHE A 225 9.13 -4.26 -11.50
CA PHE A 225 8.41 -3.77 -10.31
C PHE A 225 8.27 -2.24 -10.31
N LEU A 226 9.34 -1.52 -10.66
CA LEU A 226 9.39 -0.05 -10.70
C LEU A 226 8.49 0.56 -11.77
N SER A 227 8.30 -0.14 -12.90
CA SER A 227 7.37 0.31 -13.94
C SER A 227 5.98 0.59 -13.36
N LYS A 228 5.54 -0.19 -12.37
CA LYS A 228 4.26 0.01 -11.69
C LYS A 228 4.19 1.30 -10.90
N GLN A 229 5.20 1.51 -10.08
CA GLN A 229 5.25 2.65 -9.17
C GLN A 229 5.41 3.97 -9.93
N THR A 230 5.78 3.93 -11.21
CA THR A 230 5.88 5.10 -12.10
C THR A 230 4.75 5.20 -13.13
N SER A 231 3.73 4.31 -13.09
CA SER A 231 2.72 4.16 -14.15
C SER A 231 1.57 5.18 -14.14
N SER A 232 1.50 6.10 -13.17
CA SER A 232 0.52 7.19 -13.27
C SER A 232 0.92 8.13 -14.41
N PRO A 233 -0.01 8.63 -15.25
CA PRO A 233 0.33 9.50 -16.38
C PRO A 233 1.04 10.81 -15.98
N HIS A 234 0.96 11.20 -14.71
CA HIS A 234 1.69 12.35 -14.14
C HIS A 234 2.97 11.97 -13.40
N SER A 235 3.21 10.67 -13.23
CA SER A 235 4.44 10.09 -12.69
C SER A 235 5.36 9.75 -13.85
N ASN A 236 6.58 10.26 -13.80
CA ASN A 236 7.68 9.73 -14.60
C ASN A 236 8.84 9.46 -13.62
N ALA A 237 9.79 8.60 -14.00
CA ALA A 237 10.92 8.28 -13.12
C ALA A 237 11.70 9.51 -12.62
N LYS A 238 11.63 10.64 -13.36
CA LYS A 238 12.22 11.93 -12.96
C LYS A 238 11.38 12.67 -11.89
N ASN A 239 10.09 12.42 -11.82
CA ASN A 239 9.12 13.05 -10.91
C ASN A 239 8.86 12.21 -9.66
N CYS A 240 9.20 10.91 -9.67
CA CYS A 240 9.11 10.10 -8.46
C CYS A 240 10.18 10.51 -7.44
N THR A 241 9.81 10.35 -6.17
CA THR A 241 10.61 10.63 -4.98
C THR A 241 11.94 9.91 -5.08
N SER A 242 13.05 10.66 -5.04
CA SER A 242 14.37 10.09 -4.88
C SER A 242 14.65 9.71 -3.41
N PRO A 243 15.64 8.84 -3.14
CA PRO A 243 16.10 8.60 -1.77
C PRO A 243 16.40 9.90 -1.00
N ASP A 244 17.01 10.89 -1.66
CA ASP A 244 17.29 12.21 -1.08
C ASP A 244 16.02 12.97 -0.69
N ALA A 245 14.97 12.88 -1.51
CA ALA A 245 13.69 13.51 -1.21
C ALA A 245 13.03 12.86 0.00
N VAL A 246 13.06 11.52 0.11
CA VAL A 246 12.61 10.80 1.32
C VAL A 246 13.41 11.24 2.54
N HIS A 247 14.74 11.29 2.45
CA HIS A 247 15.61 11.70 3.56
C HIS A 247 15.30 13.14 4.03
N LYS A 248 15.07 14.08 3.11
CA LYS A 248 14.65 15.46 3.46
C LYS A 248 13.29 15.52 4.15
N VAL A 249 12.37 14.60 3.85
CA VAL A 249 11.11 14.49 4.59
C VAL A 249 11.37 13.97 6.01
N TRP A 250 12.24 12.97 6.14
CA TRP A 250 12.59 12.38 7.42
C TRP A 250 13.18 13.40 8.40
N GLN A 251 14.17 14.18 7.97
CA GLN A 251 14.79 15.23 8.80
C GLN A 251 13.73 16.21 9.34
N LYS A 252 12.82 16.67 8.49
CA LYS A 252 11.74 17.59 8.90
C LYS A 252 10.77 16.99 9.91
N ILE A 253 10.56 15.67 9.86
CA ILE A 253 9.69 14.99 10.82
C ILE A 253 10.41 14.87 12.16
N LEU A 254 11.68 14.44 12.16
CA LEU A 254 12.48 14.32 13.38
C LEU A 254 12.55 15.65 14.14
N ASP A 255 12.73 16.77 13.42
CA ASP A 255 12.74 18.11 14.02
C ASP A 255 11.43 18.47 14.75
N HIS A 256 10.31 17.80 14.44
CA HIS A 256 8.97 18.15 14.92
C HIS A 256 8.27 16.99 15.67
N ILE A 257 8.98 15.86 15.87
CA ILE A 257 8.37 14.62 16.38
C ILE A 257 8.00 14.71 17.87
N TYR A 258 8.59 15.65 18.61
CA TYR A 258 8.33 15.84 20.05
C TYR A 258 6.87 16.16 20.41
N GLY A 259 6.02 16.49 19.43
CA GLY A 259 4.57 16.69 19.62
C GLY A 259 3.68 15.58 19.07
N LEU A 260 4.25 14.49 18.56
CA LEU A 260 3.53 13.44 17.84
C LEU A 260 3.48 12.15 18.67
N VAL A 261 2.31 11.82 19.21
CA VAL A 261 2.04 10.48 19.72
C VAL A 261 1.38 9.70 18.59
N VAL A 262 2.09 8.74 18.02
CA VAL A 262 1.56 7.81 17.01
C VAL A 262 1.02 6.58 17.76
N ILE A 263 -0.25 6.26 17.53
CA ILE A 263 -0.95 5.10 18.11
C ILE A 263 -1.22 4.07 17.01
#